data_AF-A0A9Q3FCN8-F1
#
_entry.id   AF-A0A9Q3FCN8-F1
#
_cell.length_a   1.000
_cell.length_b   1.000
_cell.length_c   1.000
_cell.angle_alpha   90.00
_cell.angle_beta   90.00
_cell.angle_gamma   90.00
#
_symmetry.space_group_name_H-M   'P 1'
#
loop_
_entity.id
_entity.type
_entity.pdbx_description
1 polymer ?
#
loop_
_entity_poly.entity_id
_entity_poly.type
_entity_poly.pdbx_seq_one_letter_code
_entity_poly.pdbx_strand_id
1 'polypeptide(L)'
;MKEKLIDLLFKYKNAFATDKEPLGAIIGHEVDIILNVEKPYPPLLRRPAYPASPTAREALEVHIEELMDLGVLRKLGHNEQVEVTTPVIITWHDGKSMMVGEFRALNT
;
A
#
# COMPACT_ATOMS: atom_id res chain seq x y z
N MET A 1 -20.70 23.78 -25.16
CA MET A 1 -20.93 22.80 -24.06
C MET A 1 -19.63 22.08 -23.68
N LYS A 2 -18.87 21.55 -24.65
CA LYS A 2 -17.56 20.92 -24.44
C LYS A 2 -16.51 21.85 -23.80
N GLU A 3 -16.43 23.10 -24.24
CA GLU A 3 -15.49 24.10 -23.69
C GLU A 3 -15.76 24.37 -22.20
N LYS A 4 -17.03 24.63 -21.83
CA LYS A 4 -17.44 24.82 -20.43
C LYS A 4 -17.11 23.63 -19.53
N LEU A 5 -17.19 22.41 -20.06
CA LEU A 5 -16.81 21.20 -19.31
C LEU A 5 -15.31 21.14 -19.10
N ILE A 6 -14.52 21.42 -20.14
CA ILE A 6 -13.05 21.45 -20.05
C ILE A 6 -12.61 22.49 -19.02
N ASP A 7 -13.19 23.70 -19.05
CA ASP A 7 -12.90 24.75 -18.07
C ASP A 7 -13.21 24.29 -16.63
N LEU A 8 -14.31 23.57 -16.45
CA LEU A 8 -14.70 23.01 -15.15
C LEU A 8 -13.69 21.95 -14.66
N LEU A 9 -13.27 21.04 -15.56
CA LEU A 9 -12.29 20.00 -15.24
C LEU A 9 -10.93 20.60 -14.89
N PHE A 10 -10.47 21.62 -15.63
CA PHE A 10 -9.23 22.33 -15.31
C PHE A 10 -9.32 23.10 -13.99
N LYS A 11 -10.46 23.77 -13.73
CA LYS A 11 -10.70 24.50 -12.49
C LYS A 11 -10.60 23.58 -11.27
N TYR A 12 -11.14 22.35 -11.38
CA TYR A 12 -11.14 21.37 -10.29
C TYR A 12 -10.15 20.23 -10.50
N LYS A 13 -9.05 20.46 -11.24
CA LYS A 13 -8.08 19.41 -11.59
C LYS A 13 -7.53 18.66 -10.36
N ASN A 14 -7.38 19.35 -9.23
CA ASN A 14 -6.89 18.77 -7.96
C ASN A 14 -7.91 17.86 -7.27
N ALA A 15 -9.16 17.81 -7.74
CA ALA A 15 -10.16 16.87 -7.25
C ALA A 15 -10.05 15.49 -7.90
N PHE A 16 -9.20 15.35 -8.92
CA PHE A 16 -8.99 14.09 -9.64
C PHE A 16 -7.65 13.49 -9.23
N ALA A 17 -7.63 12.18 -8.98
CA ALA A 17 -6.39 11.46 -8.74
C ALA A 17 -5.53 11.43 -10.02
N THR A 18 -4.23 11.60 -9.86
CA THR A 18 -3.25 11.46 -10.92
C THR A 18 -2.16 10.47 -10.49
N ASP A 19 -1.35 10.03 -11.44
CA ASP A 19 -0.17 9.18 -11.23
C ASP A 19 1.05 9.95 -10.71
N LYS A 20 0.93 11.27 -10.51
CA LYS A 20 2.07 12.16 -10.18
C LYS A 20 1.96 12.82 -8.82
N GLU A 21 0.76 12.83 -8.25
CA GLU A 21 0.50 13.48 -6.97
C GLU A 21 0.39 12.39 -5.89
N PRO A 22 1.03 12.57 -4.72
CA PRO A 22 1.00 11.56 -3.69
C PRO A 22 -0.43 11.29 -3.21
N LEU A 23 -0.75 10.02 -3.03
CA LEU A 23 -2.03 9.60 -2.50
C LEU A 23 -1.98 9.67 -0.97
N GLY A 24 -2.65 10.69 -0.42
CA GLY A 24 -3.15 10.59 0.95
C GLY A 24 -2.15 10.87 2.08
N ALA A 25 -1.67 12.10 2.17
CA ALA A 25 -1.37 12.70 3.48
C ALA A 25 -2.39 13.82 3.75
N ILE A 26 -3.68 13.47 3.83
CA ILE A 26 -4.67 14.41 4.36
C ILE A 26 -4.40 14.52 5.85
N ILE A 27 -3.78 15.63 6.24
CA ILE A 27 -3.41 15.95 7.62
C ILE A 27 -4.66 15.81 8.51
N GLY A 28 -4.57 15.04 9.60
CA GLY A 28 -5.65 14.87 10.58
C GLY A 28 -6.55 13.65 10.35
N HIS A 29 -6.22 12.77 9.39
CA HIS A 29 -6.92 11.50 9.15
C HIS A 29 -6.10 10.27 9.55
N GLU A 30 -5.10 10.45 10.42
CA GLU A 30 -4.33 9.35 10.98
C GLU A 30 -5.25 8.45 11.82
N VAL A 31 -5.05 7.12 11.70
CA VAL A 31 -5.86 6.13 12.41
C VAL A 31 -4.98 5.39 13.41
N ASP A 32 -5.36 5.45 14.68
CA ASP A 32 -4.77 4.61 15.72
C ASP A 32 -5.40 3.22 15.69
N ILE A 33 -4.60 2.22 15.34
CA ILE A 33 -5.00 0.81 15.33
C ILE A 33 -4.50 0.15 16.62
N ILE A 34 -5.43 -0.25 17.48
CA ILE A 34 -5.14 -0.95 18.74
C ILE A 34 -5.41 -2.44 18.55
N LEU A 35 -4.41 -3.28 18.85
CA LEU A 35 -4.55 -4.73 18.81
C LEU A 35 -5.29 -5.25 20.04
N ASN A 36 -6.04 -6.34 19.86
CA ASN A 36 -6.74 -7.08 20.92
C ASN A 36 -5.80 -7.97 21.77
N VAL A 37 -4.51 -8.03 21.43
CA VAL A 37 -3.49 -8.82 22.08
C VAL A 37 -2.34 -7.94 22.57
N GLU A 38 -1.73 -8.32 23.69
CA GLU A 38 -0.58 -7.62 24.26
C GLU A 38 0.74 -8.29 23.89
N LYS A 39 1.86 -7.60 24.17
CA LYS A 39 3.20 -8.14 23.95
C LYS A 39 3.53 -9.23 24.99
N PRO A 40 4.29 -10.28 24.61
CA PRO A 40 4.82 -10.53 23.27
C PRO A 40 3.73 -10.99 22.30
N TYR A 41 3.71 -10.41 21.10
CA TYR A 41 2.71 -10.75 20.08
C TYR A 41 2.83 -12.22 19.65
N PRO A 42 1.69 -12.87 19.31
CA PRO A 42 1.71 -14.24 18.79
C PRO A 42 2.62 -14.40 17.58
N PRO A 43 3.31 -15.55 17.41
CA PRO A 43 4.16 -15.80 16.24
C PRO A 43 3.43 -15.64 14.90
N LEU A 44 2.10 -15.83 14.90
CA LEU A 44 1.27 -15.65 13.71
C LEU A 44 1.23 -14.19 13.20
N LEU A 45 1.57 -13.21 14.04
CA LEU A 45 1.74 -11.81 13.63
C LEU A 45 3.15 -11.50 13.12
N ARG A 46 4.08 -12.47 13.14
CA ARG A 46 5.46 -12.33 12.64
C ARG A 46 5.76 -13.31 11.52
N ARG A 47 5.01 -13.21 10.43
CA ARG A 47 5.12 -14.15 9.32
C ARG A 47 6.23 -13.72 8.36
N PRO A 48 7.09 -14.65 7.92
CA PRO A 48 8.08 -14.36 6.90
C PRO A 48 7.38 -14.14 5.55
N ALA A 49 8.08 -13.45 4.63
CA ALA A 49 7.65 -13.36 3.25
C ALA A 49 7.62 -14.76 2.61
N TYR A 50 6.64 -15.00 1.74
CA TYR A 50 6.62 -16.22 0.95
C TYR A 50 7.71 -16.18 -0.14
N PRO A 51 8.25 -17.35 -0.54
CA PRO A 51 9.08 -17.42 -1.74
C PRO A 51 8.30 -16.91 -2.95
N ALA A 52 8.87 -15.94 -3.67
CA ALA A 52 8.28 -15.39 -4.89
C ALA A 52 8.98 -15.98 -6.13
N SER A 53 8.21 -16.27 -7.18
CA SER A 53 8.77 -16.58 -8.50
C SER A 53 9.47 -15.34 -9.09
N PRO A 54 10.40 -15.50 -10.06
CA PRO A 54 11.06 -14.35 -10.69
C PRO A 54 10.08 -13.30 -11.21
N THR A 55 9.03 -13.73 -11.92
CA THR A 55 7.97 -12.86 -12.44
C THR A 55 7.17 -12.16 -11.34
N ALA A 56 6.90 -12.86 -10.23
CA ALA A 56 6.23 -12.23 -9.09
C ALA A 56 7.13 -11.21 -8.40
N ARG A 57 8.44 -11.45 -8.34
CA ARG A 57 9.42 -10.52 -7.77
C ARG A 57 9.51 -9.23 -8.58
N GLU A 58 9.61 -9.35 -9.90
CA GLU A 58 9.60 -8.19 -10.82
C GLU A 58 8.31 -7.38 -10.67
N ALA A 59 7.16 -8.04 -10.62
CA ALA A 59 5.88 -7.35 -10.39
C ALA A 59 5.83 -6.67 -9.02
N LEU A 60 6.33 -7.31 -7.95
CA LEU A 60 6.41 -6.70 -6.62
C LEU A 60 7.28 -5.45 -6.62
N GLU A 61 8.44 -5.48 -7.28
CA GLU A 61 9.35 -4.35 -7.38
C GLU A 61 8.65 -3.13 -8.01
N VAL A 62 7.95 -3.32 -9.13
CA VAL A 62 7.16 -2.25 -9.78
C VAL A 62 6.10 -1.68 -8.84
N HIS A 63 5.27 -2.54 -8.22
CA HIS A 63 4.22 -2.08 -7.30
C HIS A 63 4.77 -1.35 -6.07
N ILE A 64 5.90 -1.81 -5.53
CA ILE A 64 6.54 -1.18 -4.37
C ILE A 64 7.09 0.20 -4.73
N GLU A 65 7.76 0.32 -5.87
CA GLU A 65 8.29 1.60 -6.36
C GLU A 65 7.15 2.61 -6.58
N GLU A 66 6.09 2.24 -7.29
CA GLU A 66 4.93 3.10 -7.52
C GLU A 66 4.28 3.56 -6.21
N LEU A 67 4.10 2.66 -5.24
CA LEU A 67 3.50 3.01 -3.96
C LEU A 67 4.41 3.84 -3.06
N MET A 68 5.74 3.72 -3.22
CA MET A 68 6.69 4.61 -2.55
C MET A 68 6.65 6.01 -3.16
N ASP A 69 6.59 6.13 -4.48
CA ASP A 69 6.49 7.41 -5.19
C ASP A 69 5.18 8.14 -4.85
N LEU A 70 4.08 7.39 -4.71
CA LEU A 70 2.78 7.92 -4.28
C LEU A 70 2.71 8.21 -2.77
N GLY A 71 3.76 7.93 -1.99
CA GLY A 71 3.81 8.17 -0.55
C GLY A 71 2.94 7.23 0.30
N VAL A 72 2.46 6.12 -0.28
CA VAL A 72 1.64 5.11 0.40
C VAL A 72 2.51 4.16 1.22
N LEU A 73 3.66 3.77 0.67
CA LEU A 73 4.67 2.97 1.37
C LEU A 73 5.88 3.83 1.72
N ARG A 74 6.52 3.50 2.84
CA ARG A 74 7.80 4.09 3.23
C ARG A 74 8.78 3.03 3.68
N LYS A 75 10.06 3.30 3.48
CA LYS A 75 11.13 2.52 4.09
C LYS A 75 11.19 2.82 5.60
N LEU A 76 11.28 1.77 6.41
CA LEU A 76 11.54 1.90 7.85
C LEU A 76 13.04 2.13 8.08
N GLY A 77 13.37 3.00 9.02
CA GLY A 77 14.75 3.30 9.42
C GLY A 77 15.39 2.14 10.19
N HIS A 78 16.73 2.09 10.20
CA HIS A 78 17.50 1.04 10.88
C HIS A 78 17.18 0.87 12.37
N ASN A 79 16.67 1.91 13.03
CA ASN A 79 16.34 1.92 14.45
C ASN A 79 14.85 1.64 14.73
N GLU A 80 14.02 1.50 13.69
CA GLU A 80 12.59 1.18 13.85
C GLU A 80 12.43 -0.34 13.98
N GLN A 81 11.92 -0.81 15.12
CA GLN A 81 11.63 -2.23 15.31
C GLN A 81 10.31 -2.61 14.65
N VAL A 82 10.33 -3.69 13.88
CA VAL A 82 9.14 -4.28 13.27
C VAL A 82 8.69 -5.46 14.10
N GLU A 83 7.56 -5.30 14.79
CA GLU A 83 7.02 -6.33 15.67
C GLU A 83 5.94 -7.20 15.02
N VAL A 84 5.34 -6.69 13.93
CA VAL A 84 4.28 -7.33 13.15
C VAL A 84 4.68 -7.32 11.68
N THR A 85 4.61 -8.49 11.04
CA THR A 85 4.86 -8.66 9.60
C THR A 85 3.75 -9.49 8.96
N THR A 86 3.22 -8.97 7.87
CA THR A 86 2.21 -9.64 7.05
C THR A 86 2.83 -9.93 5.68
N PRO A 87 2.74 -11.17 5.17
CA PRO A 87 3.31 -11.48 3.87
C PRO A 87 2.45 -10.86 2.77
N VAL A 88 3.10 -10.55 1.66
CA VAL A 88 2.50 -9.97 0.48
C VAL A 88 2.66 -10.94 -0.68
N ILE A 89 1.65 -11.05 -1.53
CA ILE A 89 1.63 -11.91 -2.71
C ILE A 89 1.25 -11.12 -3.96
N ILE A 90 1.57 -11.67 -5.13
CA ILE A 90 1.06 -11.18 -6.41
C ILE A 90 -0.07 -12.09 -6.88
N THR A 91 -1.15 -11.47 -7.32
CA THR A 91 -2.23 -12.12 -8.06
C THR A 91 -2.28 -11.56 -9.48
N TRP A 92 -2.75 -12.36 -10.43
CA TRP A 92 -2.84 -11.97 -11.84
C TRP A 92 -4.28 -12.05 -12.32
N HIS A 93 -4.72 -11.02 -13.04
CA HIS A 93 -6.01 -10.97 -13.71
C HIS A 93 -5.86 -10.26 -15.05
N ASP A 94 -6.31 -10.88 -16.14
CA ASP A 94 -6.20 -10.34 -17.52
C ASP A 94 -4.81 -9.81 -17.89
N GLY A 95 -3.76 -10.54 -17.49
CA GLY A 95 -2.36 -10.17 -17.76
C GLY A 95 -1.82 -9.02 -16.91
N LYS A 96 -2.60 -8.51 -15.95
CA LYS A 96 -2.16 -7.47 -15.00
C LYS A 96 -1.90 -8.08 -13.63
N SER A 97 -0.83 -7.63 -12.98
CA SER A 97 -0.49 -8.03 -11.61
C SER A 97 -1.14 -7.09 -10.59
N MET A 98 -1.46 -7.63 -9.42
CA MET A 98 -1.90 -6.88 -8.25
C MET A 98 -1.17 -7.38 -7.01
N MET A 99 -0.68 -6.45 -6.19
CA MET A 99 -0.08 -6.73 -4.90
C MET A 99 -1.15 -6.86 -3.81
N VAL A 100 -1.12 -7.95 -3.04
CA VAL A 100 -2.14 -8.27 -2.04
C VAL A 100 -1.48 -8.66 -0.71
N GLY A 101 -1.87 -7.98 0.38
CA GLY A 101 -1.42 -8.31 1.73
C GLY A 101 -2.31 -9.37 2.39
N GLU A 102 -1.69 -10.34 3.07
CA GLU A 102 -2.40 -11.45 3.73
C GLU A 102 -2.79 -11.15 5.19
N PHE A 103 -3.70 -10.20 5.41
CA PHE A 103 -4.02 -9.68 6.76
C PHE A 103 -4.88 -10.58 7.65
N ARG A 104 -5.12 -11.84 7.28
CA ARG A 104 -6.03 -12.73 8.04
C ARG A 104 -5.62 -12.88 9.50
N ALA A 105 -4.32 -13.04 9.77
CA ALA A 105 -3.80 -13.16 11.11
C ALA A 105 -3.88 -11.85 11.92
N LEU A 106 -3.83 -10.70 11.25
CA LEU A 106 -3.96 -9.40 11.88
C LEU A 106 -5.42 -9.07 12.25
N ASN A 107 -6.37 -9.61 11.48
CA ASN A 107 -7.79 -9.31 11.60
C ASN A 107 -8.56 -10.21 12.58
N THR A 108 -7.89 -11.16 13.25
CA THR A 108 -8.48 -12.06 14.25
C THR A 108 -8.39 -11.48 15.66
#